data_AF-A0A970EBF8-F1
#
_entry.id   AF-A0A970EBF8-F1
#
_cell.length_a   1.000
_cell.length_b   1.000
_cell.length_c   1.000
_cell.angle_alpha   90.00
_cell.angle_beta   90.00
_cell.angle_gamma   90.00
#
_symmetry.space_group_name_H-M   'P 1'
#
loop_
_entity.id
_entity.type
_entity.pdbx_description
1 polymer ?
#
loop_
_entity_poly.entity_id
_entity_poly.type
_entity_poly.pdbx_seq_one_letter_code
_entity_poly.pdbx_strand_id
1 'polypeptide(L)'
;KRILWLHILPNWQESMRVIFEQSGPCEILCCDLTYDVLTDMDPRRPYESMARRLLHNLNNGGAERRIAAAVHYAKKMRADGVLLFCHWGCKQTMGLSQLAKSTLEAEGFPTLVLDGDGCDSRNVPDGQMATRVNAFLEQLEAEK
;
A
#
# COMPACT_ATOMS: atom_id res chain seq x y z
N LYS A 1 3.98 -14.35 -5.39
CA LYS A 1 3.96 -12.99 -5.99
C LYS A 1 4.40 -11.95 -4.97
N ARG A 2 5.16 -10.94 -5.38
CA ARG A 2 5.74 -9.89 -4.54
C ARG A 2 4.82 -8.66 -4.59
N ILE A 3 4.01 -8.47 -3.56
CA ILE A 3 3.00 -7.41 -3.54
C ILE A 3 3.50 -6.23 -2.71
N LEU A 4 3.46 -5.04 -3.29
CA LEU A 4 3.58 -3.82 -2.50
C LEU A 4 2.20 -3.43 -1.99
N TRP A 5 2.08 -3.24 -0.67
CA TRP A 5 0.82 -2.86 -0.04
C TRP A 5 0.81 -1.36 0.27
N LEU A 6 -0.23 -0.67 -0.15
CA LEU A 6 -0.47 0.72 0.19
C LEU A 6 -1.65 0.79 1.16
N HIS A 7 -1.42 1.50 2.26
CA HIS A 7 -2.29 1.69 3.41
C HIS A 7 -2.32 0.52 4.42
N ILE A 8 -3.25 0.56 5.37
CA ILE A 8 -3.34 -0.43 6.45
C ILE A 8 -3.68 -1.82 5.89
N LEU A 9 -3.22 -2.87 6.56
CA LEU A 9 -3.63 -4.24 6.28
C LEU A 9 -4.86 -4.58 7.15
N PRO A 10 -5.93 -5.17 6.61
CA PRO A 10 -7.09 -5.62 7.37
C PRO A 10 -6.80 -6.91 8.16
N ASN A 11 -5.86 -6.86 9.10
CA ASN A 11 -5.29 -8.03 9.78
C ASN A 11 -6.29 -8.86 10.61
N TRP A 12 -7.45 -8.29 10.96
CA TRP A 12 -8.49 -9.02 11.69
C TRP A 12 -9.36 -9.88 10.76
N GLN A 13 -9.33 -9.63 9.44
CA GLN A 13 -10.16 -10.30 8.45
C GLN A 13 -9.57 -11.66 8.09
N GLU A 14 -10.32 -12.72 8.39
CA GLU A 14 -9.85 -14.11 8.24
C GLU A 14 -9.44 -14.44 6.81
N SER A 15 -10.23 -14.06 5.81
CA SER A 15 -9.91 -14.37 4.40
C SER A 15 -8.60 -13.71 3.94
N MET A 16 -8.35 -12.47 4.35
CA MET A 16 -7.12 -11.75 4.02
C MET A 16 -5.93 -12.39 4.73
N ARG A 17 -6.11 -12.79 6.00
CA ARG A 17 -5.08 -13.52 6.73
C ARG A 17 -4.69 -14.80 6.01
N VAL A 18 -5.67 -15.62 5.59
CA VAL A 18 -5.43 -16.89 4.88
C VAL A 18 -4.69 -16.66 3.54
N ILE A 19 -5.06 -15.63 2.78
CA ILE A 19 -4.43 -15.33 1.48
C ILE A 19 -2.96 -14.89 1.64
N PHE A 20 -2.68 -14.08 2.67
CA PHE A 20 -1.37 -13.43 2.86
C PHE A 20 -0.50 -14.08 3.95
N GLU A 21 -0.88 -15.25 4.47
CA GLU A 21 -0.10 -16.00 5.45
C GLU A 21 1.25 -16.45 4.85
N GLN A 22 2.26 -16.72 5.69
CA GLN A 22 3.64 -17.00 5.27
C GLN A 22 3.79 -18.21 4.34
N SER A 23 2.85 -19.14 4.36
CA SER A 23 2.78 -20.30 3.45
C SER A 23 1.96 -20.04 2.18
N GLY A 24 1.46 -18.81 2.01
CA GLY A 24 0.58 -18.41 0.92
C GLY A 24 1.31 -18.16 -0.41
N PRO A 25 0.57 -17.98 -1.51
CA PRO A 25 1.12 -17.79 -2.86
C PRO A 25 1.80 -16.42 -3.05
N CYS A 26 1.78 -15.55 -2.04
CA CYS A 26 2.29 -14.19 -2.15
C CYS A 26 3.03 -13.70 -0.89
N GLU A 27 3.95 -12.78 -1.12
CA GLU A 27 4.77 -12.10 -0.13
C GLU A 27 4.38 -10.61 -0.13
N ILE A 28 3.97 -10.08 1.02
CA ILE A 28 3.81 -8.64 1.20
C ILE A 28 5.18 -8.05 1.48
N LEU A 29 5.67 -7.20 0.57
CA LEU A 29 7.03 -6.63 0.65
C LEU A 29 7.12 -5.55 1.74
N CYS A 30 6.18 -4.63 1.73
CA CYS A 30 6.13 -3.49 2.64
C CYS A 30 4.74 -2.85 2.61
N CYS A 31 4.45 -2.05 3.64
CA CYS A 31 3.30 -1.18 3.74
C CYS A 31 3.77 0.27 3.63
N ASP A 32 3.18 1.10 2.77
CA ASP A 32 3.65 2.49 2.61
C ASP A 32 3.55 3.36 3.88
N LEU A 33 2.72 2.96 4.86
CA LEU A 33 2.65 3.60 6.17
C LEU A 33 3.89 3.33 7.03
N THR A 34 4.65 2.28 6.74
CA THR A 34 5.93 1.99 7.41
C THR A 34 7.11 2.62 6.70
N TYR A 35 6.90 3.32 5.57
CA TYR A 35 7.95 4.11 4.94
C TYR A 35 8.36 5.24 5.88
N ASP A 36 9.54 5.07 6.47
CA ASP A 36 10.19 6.13 7.20
C ASP A 36 10.95 7.03 6.26
N VAL A 37 11.06 8.29 6.65
CA VAL A 37 11.79 9.30 5.89
C VAL A 37 13.12 9.49 6.59
N LEU A 38 14.05 8.62 6.19
CA LEU A 38 15.44 8.64 6.62
C LEU A 38 16.09 9.91 6.08
N THR A 39 15.99 10.96 6.87
CA THR A 39 16.66 12.24 6.68
C THR A 39 17.85 12.30 7.62
N ASP A 40 18.91 12.98 7.21
CA ASP A 40 20.08 13.16 8.06
C ASP A 40 19.69 13.89 9.34
N MET A 41 20.04 13.27 10.47
CA MET A 41 19.78 13.82 11.81
C MET A 41 21.04 14.53 12.28
N ASP A 42 21.01 15.86 12.39
CA ASP A 42 22.11 16.63 12.98
C ASP A 42 21.94 16.69 14.51
N PRO A 43 22.80 16.03 15.30
CA PRO A 43 22.68 16.04 16.75
C PRO A 43 22.90 17.43 17.37
N ARG A 44 23.50 18.37 16.63
CA ARG A 44 23.66 19.78 17.07
C ARG A 44 22.37 20.59 16.87
N ARG A 45 21.43 20.08 16.07
CA ARG A 45 20.13 20.70 15.76
C ARG A 45 19.01 19.65 15.86
N PRO A 46 18.80 19.08 17.05
CA PRO A 46 17.94 17.90 17.20
C PRO A 46 16.47 18.21 16.87
N TYR A 47 15.96 19.37 17.30
CA TYR A 47 14.56 19.74 17.07
C TYR A 47 14.28 20.04 15.60
N GLU A 48 15.16 20.76 14.91
CA GLU A 48 14.98 21.01 13.47
C GLU A 48 15.11 19.73 12.65
N SER A 49 16.00 18.81 13.06
CA SER A 49 16.13 17.51 12.41
C SER A 49 14.85 16.68 12.58
N MET A 50 14.30 16.64 13.80
CA MET A 50 13.01 15.97 14.07
C MET A 50 11.85 16.62 13.30
N ALA A 51 11.78 17.95 13.28
CA ALA A 51 10.75 18.68 12.55
C ALA A 51 10.82 18.40 11.05
N ARG A 52 12.03 18.38 10.46
CA ARG A 52 12.23 18.01 9.06
C ARG A 52 11.74 16.60 8.79
N ARG A 53 12.12 15.61 9.62
CA ARG A 53 11.66 14.22 9.45
C ARG A 53 10.12 14.12 9.48
N LEU A 54 9.47 14.79 10.43
CA LEU A 54 8.01 14.81 10.52
C LEU A 54 7.35 15.44 9.29
N LEU A 55 7.80 16.62 8.87
CA LEU A 55 7.26 17.32 7.71
C LEU A 55 7.51 16.56 6.41
N HIS A 56 8.63 15.86 6.31
CA HIS A 56 8.95 15.04 5.16
C HIS A 56 8.28 13.68 5.17
N ASN A 57 7.45 13.30 6.14
CA ASN A 57 6.66 12.06 6.07
C ASN A 57 5.94 11.94 4.71
N LEU A 58 5.96 10.77 4.08
CA LEU A 58 5.40 10.57 2.74
C LEU A 58 3.88 10.68 2.66
N ASN A 59 3.20 10.53 3.80
CA ASN A 59 1.77 10.77 3.93
C ASN A 59 1.43 12.26 4.14
N ASN A 60 2.44 13.12 4.28
CA ASN A 60 2.28 14.56 4.36
C ASN A 60 2.52 15.23 2.99
N GLY A 61 1.63 16.15 2.62
CA GLY A 61 1.65 16.87 1.34
C GLY A 61 0.65 16.34 0.31
N GLY A 62 0.91 16.64 -0.97
CA GLY A 62 0.05 16.23 -2.09
C GLY A 62 0.10 14.74 -2.40
N ALA A 63 -0.95 14.24 -3.08
CA ALA A 63 -1.09 12.83 -3.45
C ALA A 63 0.05 12.34 -4.35
N GLU A 64 0.53 13.19 -5.25
CA GLU A 64 1.58 12.93 -6.22
C GLU A 64 2.87 12.50 -5.54
N ARG A 65 3.19 13.10 -4.38
CA ARG A 65 4.39 12.77 -3.61
C ARG A 65 4.34 11.35 -3.06
N ARG A 66 3.19 10.94 -2.52
CA ARG A 66 2.96 9.58 -2.01
C ARG A 66 2.99 8.55 -3.15
N ILE A 67 2.37 8.88 -4.28
CA ILE A 67 2.33 8.02 -5.47
C ILE A 67 3.74 7.84 -6.06
N ALA A 68 4.51 8.92 -6.19
CA ALA A 68 5.90 8.85 -6.67
C ALA A 68 6.77 7.98 -5.75
N ALA A 69 6.57 8.05 -4.44
CA ALA A 69 7.25 7.16 -3.50
C ALA A 69 6.80 5.70 -3.68
N ALA A 70 5.51 5.44 -3.87
CA ALA A 70 5.01 4.09 -4.15
C ALA A 70 5.66 3.50 -5.43
N VAL A 71 5.75 4.27 -6.51
CA VAL A 71 6.47 3.87 -7.74
C VAL A 71 7.94 3.59 -7.46
N HIS A 72 8.63 4.48 -6.74
CA HIS A 72 10.03 4.29 -6.38
C HIS A 72 10.26 2.97 -5.63
N TYR A 73 9.44 2.71 -4.61
CA TYR A 73 9.56 1.51 -3.78
C TYR A 73 9.12 0.24 -4.51
N ALA A 74 8.10 0.30 -5.37
CA ALA A 74 7.71 -0.83 -6.23
C ALA A 74 8.86 -1.25 -7.14
N LYS A 75 9.54 -0.30 -7.78
CA LYS A 75 10.77 -0.54 -8.58
C LYS A 75 11.90 -1.10 -7.72
N LYS A 76 12.21 -0.44 -6.61
CA LYS A 76 13.33 -0.81 -5.72
C LYS A 76 13.20 -2.22 -5.15
N MET A 77 11.98 -2.60 -4.77
CA MET A 77 11.71 -3.92 -4.17
C MET A 77 11.36 -4.99 -5.22
N ARG A 78 11.30 -4.62 -6.51
CA ARG A 78 10.91 -5.50 -7.62
C ARG A 78 9.55 -6.14 -7.33
N ALA A 79 8.54 -5.29 -7.10
CA ALA A 79 7.17 -5.73 -6.90
C ALA A 79 6.60 -6.31 -8.21
N ASP A 80 5.85 -7.41 -8.10
CA ASP A 80 5.07 -7.98 -9.20
C ASP A 80 3.75 -7.19 -9.39
N GLY A 81 3.24 -6.55 -8.33
CA GLY A 81 2.02 -5.74 -8.38
C GLY A 81 1.80 -4.91 -7.10
N VAL A 82 0.81 -4.03 -7.14
CA VAL A 82 0.46 -3.14 -6.01
C VAL A 82 -0.99 -3.36 -5.58
N LEU A 83 -1.22 -3.45 -4.28
CA LEU A 83 -2.55 -3.45 -3.70
C LEU A 83 -2.75 -2.19 -2.86
N LEU A 84 -3.70 -1.36 -3.26
CA LEU A 84 -4.08 -0.13 -2.58
C LEU A 84 -5.37 -0.36 -1.79
N PHE A 85 -5.25 -0.46 -0.46
CA PHE A 85 -6.39 -0.64 0.41
C PHE A 85 -7.04 0.71 0.75
N CYS A 86 -8.25 0.93 0.25
CA CYS A 86 -9.06 2.10 0.50
C CYS A 86 -9.91 1.89 1.75
N HIS A 87 -9.29 2.09 2.92
CA HIS A 87 -10.00 2.07 4.19
C HIS A 87 -11.09 3.16 4.24
N TRP A 88 -12.32 2.77 4.59
CA TRP A 88 -13.50 3.63 4.69
C TRP A 88 -13.26 4.97 5.40
N GLY A 89 -12.47 4.97 6.48
CA GLY A 89 -12.16 6.17 7.26
C GLY A 89 -11.12 7.11 6.61
N CYS A 90 -10.26 6.63 5.71
CA CYS A 90 -9.15 7.42 5.18
C CYS A 90 -9.50 8.08 3.84
N LYS A 91 -10.11 9.27 3.93
CA LYS A 91 -10.51 10.03 2.72
C LYS A 91 -9.35 10.46 1.85
N GLN A 92 -8.16 10.66 2.42
CA GLN A 92 -6.95 10.96 1.64
C GLN A 92 -6.58 9.81 0.72
N THR A 93 -6.50 8.57 1.23
CA THR A 93 -6.16 7.40 0.41
C THR A 93 -7.26 7.09 -0.61
N MET A 94 -8.54 7.18 -0.21
CA MET A 94 -9.65 7.00 -1.14
C MET A 94 -9.61 8.04 -2.28
N GLY A 95 -9.39 9.31 -1.93
CA GLY A 95 -9.36 10.41 -2.89
C GLY A 95 -8.23 10.34 -3.90
N LEU A 96 -7.06 9.80 -3.53
CA LEU A 96 -5.93 9.62 -4.44
C LEU A 96 -5.97 8.31 -5.24
N SER A 97 -6.89 7.39 -4.92
CA SER A 97 -6.79 5.98 -5.36
C SER A 97 -6.75 5.79 -6.87
N GLN A 98 -7.58 6.51 -7.60
CA GLN A 98 -7.63 6.40 -9.06
C GLN A 98 -6.38 7.00 -9.73
N LEU A 99 -5.86 8.10 -9.18
CA LEU A 99 -4.61 8.69 -9.64
C LEU A 99 -3.41 7.76 -9.35
N ALA A 100 -3.41 7.12 -8.18
CA ALA A 100 -2.39 6.15 -7.81
C ALA A 100 -2.41 4.94 -8.75
N LYS A 101 -3.60 4.36 -8.99
CA LYS A 101 -3.78 3.23 -9.90
C LYS A 101 -3.27 3.58 -11.31
N SER A 102 -3.74 4.68 -11.89
CA SER A 102 -3.35 5.06 -13.26
C SER A 102 -1.84 5.31 -13.37
N THR A 103 -1.22 5.95 -12.38
CA THR A 103 0.22 6.23 -12.39
C THR A 103 1.04 4.96 -12.22
N LEU A 104 0.66 4.06 -11.31
CA LEU A 104 1.37 2.80 -11.09
C LEU A 104 1.26 1.86 -12.29
N GLU A 105 0.08 1.76 -12.90
CA GLU A 105 -0.13 0.94 -14.10
C GLU A 105 0.64 1.50 -15.31
N ALA A 106 0.71 2.83 -15.46
CA ALA A 106 1.54 3.47 -16.48
C ALA A 106 3.04 3.19 -16.29
N GLU A 107 3.47 2.96 -15.05
CA GLU A 107 4.84 2.58 -14.69
C GLU A 107 5.08 1.05 -14.75
N GLY A 108 4.10 0.28 -15.23
CA GLY A 108 4.20 -1.16 -15.43
C GLY A 108 3.88 -2.01 -14.21
N PHE A 109 3.20 -1.45 -13.20
CA PHE A 109 2.77 -2.19 -12.01
C PHE A 109 1.25 -2.39 -12.00
N PRO A 110 0.75 -3.61 -12.31
CA PRO A 110 -0.66 -3.93 -12.16
C PRO A 110 -1.14 -3.56 -10.74
N THR A 111 -2.27 -2.85 -10.64
CA THR A 111 -2.71 -2.26 -9.37
C THR A 111 -4.17 -2.60 -9.04
N LEU A 112 -4.38 -3.24 -7.89
CA LEU A 112 -5.70 -3.49 -7.32
C LEU A 112 -6.06 -2.40 -6.31
N VAL A 113 -7.12 -1.64 -6.59
CA VAL A 113 -7.76 -0.76 -5.59
C VAL A 113 -8.85 -1.56 -4.87
N LEU A 114 -8.70 -1.74 -3.57
CA LEU A 114 -9.58 -2.58 -2.76
C LEU A 114 -10.25 -1.73 -1.68
N ASP A 115 -11.54 -1.50 -1.79
CA ASP A 115 -12.33 -0.80 -0.77
C ASP A 115 -12.67 -1.75 0.39
N GLY A 116 -12.61 -1.24 1.61
CA GLY A 116 -13.00 -2.00 2.80
C GLY A 116 -12.86 -1.22 4.10
N ASP A 117 -13.08 -1.90 5.22
CA ASP A 117 -12.93 -1.36 6.55
C ASP A 117 -11.86 -2.14 7.33
N GLY A 118 -10.86 -1.42 7.86
CA GLY A 118 -9.77 -2.02 8.60
C GLY A 118 -10.11 -2.25 10.08
N CYS A 119 -11.32 -1.88 10.53
CA CYS A 119 -11.69 -1.92 11.95
C CYS A 119 -13.13 -2.44 12.19
N ASP A 120 -14.11 -2.11 11.35
CA ASP A 120 -15.52 -2.50 11.55
C ASP A 120 -15.90 -3.73 10.71
N SER A 121 -16.09 -4.87 11.38
CA SER A 121 -16.45 -6.13 10.70
C SER A 121 -17.82 -6.14 10.04
N ARG A 122 -18.70 -5.19 10.39
CA ARG A 122 -20.02 -5.03 9.76
C ARG A 122 -19.93 -4.33 8.41
N ASN A 123 -18.80 -3.69 8.11
CA ASN A 123 -18.59 -2.85 6.93
C ASN A 123 -17.57 -3.47 5.94
N VAL A 124 -17.45 -4.81 5.95
CA VAL A 124 -16.51 -5.54 5.10
C VAL A 124 -17.23 -6.60 4.27
N PRO A 125 -17.21 -6.48 2.92
CA PRO A 125 -17.71 -7.52 2.04
C PRO A 125 -16.64 -8.63 1.85
N ASP A 126 -16.42 -9.42 2.90
CA ASP A 126 -15.29 -10.34 3.03
C ASP A 126 -15.10 -11.28 1.82
N GLY A 127 -16.15 -12.01 1.44
CA GLY A 127 -16.09 -12.93 0.30
C GLY A 127 -15.83 -12.23 -1.04
N GLN A 128 -16.37 -11.02 -1.24
CA GLN A 128 -16.12 -10.25 -2.47
C GLN A 128 -14.67 -9.78 -2.53
N MET A 129 -14.13 -9.29 -1.40
CA MET A 129 -12.73 -8.87 -1.32
C MET A 129 -11.79 -10.05 -1.61
N ALA A 130 -12.03 -11.20 -0.99
CA ALA A 130 -11.25 -12.42 -1.23
C ALA A 130 -11.24 -12.81 -2.71
N THR A 131 -12.40 -12.83 -3.37
CA THR A 131 -12.50 -13.12 -4.82
C THR A 131 -11.69 -12.12 -5.66
N ARG A 132 -11.77 -10.82 -5.36
CA ARG A 132 -11.03 -9.78 -6.11
C ARG A 132 -9.52 -9.91 -5.92
N VAL A 133 -9.08 -10.21 -4.70
CA VAL A 133 -7.66 -10.42 -4.41
C VAL A 133 -7.14 -11.67 -5.10
N ASN A 134 -7.85 -12.80 -5.02
CA ASN A 134 -7.45 -14.03 -5.70
C ASN A 134 -7.36 -13.85 -7.22
N ALA A 135 -8.38 -13.23 -7.84
CA ALA A 135 -8.36 -12.93 -9.28
C ALA A 135 -7.17 -12.03 -9.67
N PHE A 136 -6.81 -11.06 -8.82
CA PHE A 136 -5.63 -10.23 -9.05
C PHE A 136 -4.33 -11.02 -8.95
N LEU A 137 -4.20 -11.91 -7.96
CA LEU A 137 -3.03 -12.78 -7.83
C LEU A 137 -2.88 -13.74 -9.01
N GLU A 138 -3.98 -14.31 -9.50
CA GLU A 138 -4.04 -15.14 -10.71
C GLU A 138 -3.62 -14.36 -11.96
N GLN A 139 -4.07 -13.11 -12.11
CA GLN A 139 -3.64 -12.23 -13.21
C GLN A 139 -2.11 -12.03 -13.18
N LEU A 140 -1.54 -11.74 -12.01
CA LEU A 140 -0.10 -11.61 -11.86
C LEU A 140 0.65 -12.92 -12.15
N GLU A 141 0.01 -14.08 -11.99
CA GLU A 141 0.52 -15.40 -12.39
C GLU A 141 0.63 -15.56 -13.91
N ALA A 142 -0.40 -15.17 -14.65
CA ALA A 142 -0.44 -15.27 -16.10
C ALA A 142 0.54 -14.34 -16.84
N GLU A 143 0.96 -13.24 -16.21
CA GLU A 143 1.88 -12.25 -16.79
C GLU A 143 3.38 -12.63 -16.67
N LYS A 144 3.71 -13.81 -16.12
CA LYS A 144 5.08 -14.37 -16.10
C LYS A 144 5.26 -15.46 -17.14
#